data_AF-A0A239GMU4-F1
#
_entry.id   AF-A0A239GMU4-F1
#
_cell.length_a   1.000
_cell.length_b   1.000
_cell.length_c   1.000
_cell.angle_alpha   90.00
_cell.angle_beta   90.00
_cell.angle_gamma   90.00
#
_symmetry.space_group_name_H-M   'P 1'
#
loop_
_entity.id
_entity.type
_entity.pdbx_description
1 polymer ?
#
loop_
_entity_poly.entity_id
_entity_poly.type
_entity_poly.pdbx_seq_one_letter_code
_entity_poly.pdbx_strand_id
1 'polypeptide(L)'
;MKDNITHTLGEFEALVKDGAIGSFCISVHNQQLKIKEDQGPLEQTVPLAGDLFDSLYTFFYGVDKIAYKSHDYSNLKSIINARMMLDRMLKQENL
;
A
#
# COMPACT_ATOMS: atom_id res chain seq x y z
N MET A 1 -2.01 -9.77 -10.69
CA MET A 1 -1.65 -8.52 -9.98
C MET A 1 -0.15 -8.50 -9.77
N LYS A 2 0.61 -7.97 -10.72
CA LYS A 2 2.07 -7.82 -10.58
C LYS A 2 2.35 -6.41 -10.07
N ASP A 3 3.01 -6.32 -8.92
CA ASP A 3 3.92 -5.26 -8.47
C ASP A 3 3.43 -3.80 -8.39
N ASN A 4 2.20 -3.47 -8.79
CA ASN A 4 1.76 -2.08 -8.89
C ASN A 4 1.66 -1.38 -7.52
N ILE A 5 1.29 -2.09 -6.45
CA ILE A 5 1.20 -1.48 -5.10
C ILE A 5 2.59 -1.05 -4.62
N THR A 6 3.56 -1.96 -4.64
CA THR A 6 4.93 -1.68 -4.18
C THR A 6 5.59 -0.62 -5.06
N HIS A 7 5.32 -0.64 -6.37
CA HIS A 7 5.79 0.38 -7.28
C HIS A 7 5.23 1.76 -6.93
N THR A 8 3.90 1.91 -6.83
CA THR A 8 3.28 3.20 -6.50
C THR A 8 3.69 3.72 -5.12
N LEU A 9 3.80 2.84 -4.11
CA LEU A 9 4.34 3.23 -2.81
C LEU A 9 5.78 3.76 -2.95
N GLY A 10 6.61 3.09 -3.75
CA GLY A 10 7.98 3.53 -4.05
C GLY A 10 8.05 4.89 -4.75
N GLU A 11 7.12 5.17 -5.68
CA GLU A 11 7.03 6.49 -6.35
C GLU A 11 6.75 7.60 -5.33
N PHE A 12 5.76 7.43 -4.45
CA PHE A 12 5.46 8.42 -3.41
C PHE A 12 6.60 8.54 -2.38
N GLU A 13 7.26 7.45 -2.03
CA GLU A 13 8.46 7.48 -1.18
C GLU A 13 9.60 8.29 -1.84
N ALA A 14 9.81 8.13 -3.14
CA ALA A 14 10.79 8.91 -3.90
C ALA A 14 10.41 10.40 -3.93
N LEU A 15 9.14 10.73 -4.18
CA LEU A 15 8.67 12.13 -4.17
C LEU A 15 8.90 12.82 -2.83
N VAL A 16 8.70 12.12 -1.70
CA VAL A 16 9.04 12.68 -0.37
C VAL A 16 10.55 12.82 -0.21
N LYS A 17 11.33 11.82 -0.64
CA LYS A 17 12.80 11.83 -0.52
C LYS A 17 13.45 12.96 -1.33
N ASP A 18 12.90 13.24 -2.50
CA ASP A 18 13.38 14.28 -3.42
C ASP A 18 12.87 15.67 -3.03
N GLY A 19 12.01 15.77 -2.00
CA GLY A 19 11.42 17.03 -1.52
C GLY A 19 10.31 17.58 -2.40
N ALA A 20 9.79 16.80 -3.36
CA ALA A 20 8.70 17.20 -4.24
C ALA A 20 7.36 17.30 -3.49
N ILE A 21 7.15 16.45 -2.49
CA ILE A 21 6.01 16.53 -1.55
C ILE A 21 6.51 16.40 -0.11
N GLY A 22 5.78 16.97 0.85
CA GLY A 22 6.16 16.88 2.27
C GLY A 22 5.87 15.51 2.89
N SER A 23 4.71 14.92 2.55
CA SER A 23 4.25 13.62 3.05
C SER A 23 3.05 13.12 2.23
N PHE A 24 2.63 11.88 2.49
CA PHE A 24 1.42 11.30 1.95
C PHE A 24 0.73 10.39 2.97
N CYS A 25 -0.52 10.05 2.71
CA CYS A 25 -1.34 9.15 3.49
C CYS A 25 -1.96 8.08 2.60
N ILE A 26 -2.30 6.95 3.21
CA ILE A 26 -2.92 5.81 2.55
C ILE A 26 -4.26 5.52 3.19
N SER A 27 -5.24 5.16 2.39
CA SER A 27 -6.54 4.67 2.87
C SER A 27 -6.93 3.41 2.10
N VAL A 28 -7.56 2.47 2.81
CA VAL A 28 -8.01 1.19 2.25
C VAL A 28 -9.53 1.18 2.24
N HIS A 29 -10.15 1.25 1.08
CA HIS A 29 -11.61 1.28 0.94
C HIS A 29 -12.02 0.78 -0.44
N ASN A 30 -13.25 0.28 -0.57
CA ASN A 30 -13.83 -0.12 -1.86
C ASN A 30 -12.92 -1.07 -2.69
N GLN A 31 -12.24 -2.02 -2.04
CA GLN A 31 -11.29 -2.95 -2.68
C GLN A 31 -10.11 -2.24 -3.37
N GLN A 32 -9.73 -1.06 -2.88
CA GLN A 32 -8.69 -0.22 -3.45
C GLN A 32 -7.80 0.34 -2.33
N LEU A 33 -6.54 0.55 -2.68
CA LEU A 33 -5.57 1.28 -1.87
C LEU A 33 -5.39 2.65 -2.52
N LYS A 34 -5.75 3.68 -1.78
CA LYS A 34 -5.67 5.07 -2.23
C LYS A 34 -4.50 5.75 -1.54
N ILE A 35 -3.59 6.32 -2.31
CA ILE A 35 -2.38 7.02 -1.87
C ILE A 35 -2.57 8.49 -2.23
N LYS A 36 -2.50 9.37 -1.24
CA LYS A 36 -2.77 10.79 -1.44
C LYS A 36 -1.71 11.62 -0.73
N GLU A 37 -1.18 12.61 -1.43
CA GLU A 37 -0.38 13.67 -0.82
C GLU A 37 -1.16 14.35 0.32
N ASP A 38 -0.47 14.63 1.42
CA ASP A 38 -1.15 15.13 2.63
C ASP A 38 -1.74 16.53 2.44
N GLN A 39 -1.01 17.42 1.74
CA GLN A 39 -1.40 18.82 1.55
C GLN A 39 -1.57 19.23 0.08
N GLY A 40 -1.58 18.29 -0.85
CA GLY A 40 -1.63 18.61 -2.26
C GLY A 40 -2.60 17.75 -3.07
N PRO A 41 -2.65 17.98 -4.39
CA PRO A 41 -3.63 17.36 -5.27
C PRO A 41 -3.20 15.97 -5.72
N LEU A 42 -1.95 15.55 -5.49
CA LEU A 42 -1.44 14.30 -6.01
C LEU A 42 -2.13 13.11 -5.34
N GLU A 43 -2.69 12.24 -6.17
CA GLU A 43 -3.48 11.10 -5.73
C GLU A 43 -3.34 9.95 -6.73
N GLN A 44 -3.18 8.73 -6.22
CA GLN A 44 -3.24 7.52 -7.01
C GLN A 44 -4.07 6.46 -6.31
N THR A 45 -4.68 5.59 -7.10
CA THR A 45 -5.52 4.50 -6.62
C THR A 45 -5.08 3.19 -7.24
N VAL A 46 -4.82 2.20 -6.40
CA VAL A 46 -4.37 0.88 -6.79
C VAL A 46 -5.44 -0.15 -6.43
N PRO A 47 -6.02 -0.86 -7.41
CA PRO A 47 -6.94 -1.97 -7.13
C PRO A 47 -6.27 -3.07 -6.32
N LEU A 48 -6.98 -3.62 -5.34
CA LEU A 48 -6.54 -4.74 -4.51
C LEU A 48 -7.22 -6.04 -4.94
N ALA A 49 -6.52 -7.16 -4.73
CA ALA A 49 -7.18 -8.46 -4.71
C ALA A 49 -8.16 -8.51 -3.53
N GLY A 50 -9.29 -9.21 -3.67
CA GLY A 50 -10.30 -9.30 -2.62
C GLY A 50 -9.73 -9.81 -1.30
N ASP A 51 -8.92 -10.86 -1.35
CA ASP A 51 -8.29 -11.45 -0.16
C ASP A 51 -7.21 -10.54 0.49
N LEU A 52 -6.45 -9.79 -0.30
CA LEU A 52 -5.54 -8.77 0.21
C LEU A 52 -6.31 -7.60 0.81
N PHE A 53 -7.41 -7.16 0.19
CA PHE A 53 -8.30 -6.14 0.73
C PHE A 53 -8.86 -6.59 2.08
N ASP A 54 -9.41 -7.79 2.18
CA ASP A 54 -9.98 -8.32 3.43
C ASP A 54 -8.93 -8.38 4.55
N SER A 55 -7.70 -8.79 4.21
CA SER A 55 -6.57 -8.83 5.15
C SER A 55 -6.22 -7.43 5.65
N LEU A 56 -6.10 -6.45 4.75
CA LEU A 56 -5.75 -5.07 5.11
C LEU A 56 -6.88 -4.38 5.86
N TYR A 57 -8.12 -4.53 5.41
CA TYR A 57 -9.30 -3.95 6.03
C TYR A 57 -9.52 -4.49 7.45
N THR A 58 -9.27 -5.78 7.66
CA THR A 58 -9.35 -6.40 8.99
C THR A 58 -8.21 -5.95 9.90
N PHE A 59 -6.97 -5.94 9.39
CA PHE A 59 -5.80 -5.55 10.18
C PHE A 59 -5.85 -4.08 10.61
N PHE A 60 -6.27 -3.19 9.71
CA PHE A 60 -6.39 -1.75 9.93
C PHE A 60 -7.82 -1.35 10.32
N TYR A 61 -8.58 -2.23 10.97
CA TYR A 61 -9.95 -1.94 11.35
C TYR A 61 -10.04 -0.68 12.23
N GLY A 62 -10.86 0.28 11.80
CA GLY A 62 -11.01 1.58 12.46
C GLY A 62 -9.91 2.61 12.17
N VAL A 63 -8.98 2.31 11.27
CA VAL A 63 -7.95 3.25 10.81
C VAL A 63 -8.37 3.88 9.48
N ASP A 64 -8.78 5.15 9.52
CA ASP A 64 -9.22 5.87 8.32
C ASP A 64 -8.07 6.19 7.36
N LYS A 65 -6.89 6.52 7.92
CA LYS A 65 -5.70 6.93 7.18
C LYS A 65 -4.42 6.43 7.83
N ILE A 66 -3.53 5.89 7.03
CA ILE A 66 -2.20 5.44 7.40
C ILE A 66 -1.20 6.50 6.91
N ALA A 67 -0.59 7.23 7.83
CA ALA A 67 0.37 8.29 7.49
C ALA A 67 1.74 7.70 7.09
N TYR A 68 2.41 8.30 6.10
CA TYR A 68 3.79 7.94 5.77
C TYR A 68 4.72 8.04 7.00
N LYS A 69 5.66 7.10 7.12
CA LYS A 69 6.56 6.90 8.29
C LYS A 69 5.89 6.57 9.63
N SER A 70 4.58 6.35 9.67
CA SER A 70 3.93 5.83 10.88
C SER A 70 4.27 4.35 11.13
N HIS A 71 3.93 3.88 12.33
CA HIS A 71 3.99 2.45 12.65
C HIS A 71 3.07 1.65 11.73
N ASP A 72 1.85 2.12 11.49
CA ASP A 72 0.88 1.48 10.60
C ASP A 72 1.39 1.40 9.15
N TYR A 73 2.14 2.40 8.69
CA TYR A 73 2.77 2.34 7.36
C TYR A 73 3.82 1.24 7.27
N SER A 74 4.58 1.03 8.35
CA SER A 74 5.55 -0.07 8.43
C SER A 74 4.86 -1.43 8.43
N ASN A 75 3.73 -1.55 9.12
CA ASN A 75 2.90 -2.76 9.14
C ASN A 75 2.29 -3.03 7.75
N LEU A 76 1.78 -1.99 7.08
CA LEU A 76 1.21 -2.10 5.74
C LEU A 76 2.23 -2.67 4.75
N LYS A 77 3.45 -2.11 4.72
CA LYS A 77 4.53 -2.62 3.87
C LYS A 77 4.89 -4.07 4.21
N SER A 78 4.89 -4.44 5.49
CA SER A 78 5.18 -5.80 5.92
C SER A 78 4.12 -6.80 5.43
N ILE A 79 2.84 -6.45 5.51
CA ILE A 79 1.74 -7.28 5.00
C ILE A 79 1.82 -7.44 3.48
N ILE A 80 2.03 -6.34 2.75
CA ILE A 80 2.19 -6.37 1.28
C ILE A 80 3.36 -7.28 0.88
N ASN A 81 4.52 -7.12 1.55
CA ASN A 81 5.70 -7.94 1.28
C ASN A 81 5.47 -9.42 1.60
N ALA A 82 4.86 -9.73 2.75
CA ALA A 82 4.52 -11.10 3.12
C ALA A 82 3.60 -11.74 2.07
N ARG A 83 2.60 -10.98 1.59
CA ARG A 83 1.70 -11.45 0.53
C ARG A 83 2.44 -11.73 -0.77
N MET A 84 3.32 -10.83 -1.19
CA MET A 84 4.12 -11.02 -2.40
C MET A 84 5.02 -12.25 -2.31
N MET A 85 5.58 -12.55 -1.13
CA MET A 85 6.38 -13.76 -0.92
C MET A 85 5.52 -15.03 -1.01
N LEU A 86 4.35 -15.05 -0.38
CA LEU A 86 3.41 -16.17 -0.46
C LEU A 86 2.98 -16.45 -1.91
N ASP A 87 2.62 -15.39 -2.66
CA ASP A 87 2.24 -15.51 -4.07
C ASP A 87 3.38 -16.08 -4.94
N ARG A 88 4.65 -15.79 -4.59
CA ARG A 88 5.83 -16.35 -5.29
C ARG A 88 6.02 -17.82 -4.96
N MET A 89 5.93 -18.20 -3.69
CA MET A 89 6.05 -19.60 -3.25
C MET A 89 4.97 -20.48 -3.90
N LEU A 90 3.71 -20.04 -3.84
CA LEU A 90 2.58 -20.78 -4.42
C LEU A 90 2.65 -20.91 -5.96
N LYS A 91 3.30 -19.95 -6.65
CA LYS A 91 3.53 -20.05 -8.10
C LYS A 91 4.68 -20.98 -8.45
N GLN A 92 5.66 -21.13 -7.57
CA GLN A 92 6.80 -22.04 -7.77
C GLN A 92 6.41 -23.50 -7.53
N GLU A 93 5.45 -23.77 -6.63
CA GLU A 93 4.95 -25.14 -6.38
C GLU A 93 4.06 -25.70 -7.51
N ASN A 94 3.61 -24.84 -8.44
CA ASN A 94 2.75 -25.21 -9.57
C ASN A 94 3.52 -25.34 -10.92
N LEU A 95 4.86 -25.43 -10.87
CA LEU A 95 5.77 -25.66 -12.00
C LEU A 95 6.57 -26.95 -11.79
#